data_AF-A0A2U0D6I2-F1
#
_entry.id   AF-A0A2U0D6I2-F1
#
_cell.length_a   1.000
_cell.length_b   1.000
_cell.length_c   1.000
_cell.angle_alpha   90.00
_cell.angle_beta   90.00
_cell.angle_gamma   90.00
#
_symmetry.space_group_name_H-M   'P 1'
#
loop_
_entity.id
_entity.type
_entity.pdbx_description
1 polymer ?
#
loop_
_entity_poly.entity_id
_entity_poly.type
_entity_poly.pdbx_seq_one_letter_code
_entity_poly.pdbx_strand_id
1 'polypeptide(L)' 'MGWVIDRKSFFLYTQKKFNIHKAKIFFGYVSQYETLYKQLRSHGYEVIFKETMVLPNGDIKGNVDIDIAIQGVLDVVE' A
#
# COMPACT_ATOMS: atom_id res chain seq x y z
N MET A 1 3.18 21.19 3.26
CA MET A 1 3.98 20.83 2.08
C MET A 1 3.78 19.36 1.82
N GLY A 2 3.49 18.96 0.59
CA GLY A 2 3.29 17.55 0.26
C GLY A 2 3.19 17.36 -1.23
N TRP A 3 3.76 16.25 -1.71
CA TRP A 3 3.57 15.82 -3.08
C TRP A 3 2.16 15.24 -3.20
N VAL A 4 1.34 15.80 -4.08
CA VAL A 4 0.06 15.18 -4.46
C VAL A 4 0.38 14.19 -5.56
N ILE A 5 0.36 12.91 -5.22
CA ILE A 5 0.65 11.83 -6.16
C ILE A 5 -0.66 11.31 -6.71
N ASP A 6 -0.85 11.48 -8.03
CA ASP A 6 -1.88 10.72 -8.75
C ASP A 6 -1.44 9.26 -8.88
N ARG A 7 -2.05 8.40 -8.08
CA ARG A 7 -1.63 6.99 -7.94
C ARG A 7 -1.90 6.17 -9.20
N LYS A 8 -2.88 6.55 -10.02
CA LYS A 8 -3.15 5.89 -11.30
C LYS A 8 -2.03 6.15 -12.29
N SER A 9 -1.67 7.43 -12.46
CA SER A 9 -0.59 7.87 -13.34
C SER A 9 0.75 7.30 -12.87
N PHE A 10 0.97 7.24 -11.56
CA PHE A 10 2.16 6.60 -11.00
C PHE A 10 2.25 5.11 -11.36
N PHE A 11 1.16 4.34 -11.19
CA PHE A 11 1.12 2.93 -11.61
C PHE A 11 1.38 2.75 -13.11
N LEU A 12 0.69 3.52 -13.96
CA LEU A 12 0.86 3.44 -15.41
C LEU A 12 2.28 3.82 -15.83
N TYR A 13 2.87 4.82 -15.18
CA TYR A 13 4.25 5.23 -15.42
C TYR A 13 5.22 4.11 -15.07
N THR A 14 5.12 3.51 -13.88
CA THR A 14 6.04 2.45 -13.46
C THR A 14 5.88 1.19 -14.30
N GLN A 15 4.64 0.83 -14.65
CA GLN A 15 4.35 -0.27 -15.58
C GLN A 15 5.01 -0.02 -16.94
N LYS A 16 4.81 1.16 -17.55
CA LYS A 16 5.38 1.46 -18.87
C LYS A 16 6.91 1.58 -18.84
N LYS A 17 7.47 2.18 -17.78
CA LYS A 17 8.89 2.50 -17.69
C LYS A 17 9.76 1.30 -17.31
N PHE A 18 9.26 0.46 -16.40
CA PHE A 18 10.03 -0.64 -15.81
C PHE A 18 9.45 -2.03 -16.12
N ASN A 19 8.35 -2.10 -16.87
CA ASN A 19 7.65 -3.35 -17.20
C ASN A 19 7.34 -4.22 -15.97
N ILE A 20 6.87 -3.57 -14.89
CA ILE A 20 6.62 -4.28 -13.63
C ILE A 20 5.51 -5.31 -13.80
N HIS A 21 5.67 -6.46 -13.15
CA HIS A 21 4.67 -7.53 -13.12
C HIS A 21 3.79 -7.50 -11.86
N LYS A 22 4.28 -6.92 -10.76
CA LYS A 22 3.57 -6.79 -9.48
C LYS A 22 3.77 -5.37 -8.93
N ALA A 23 2.75 -4.81 -8.29
CA ALA A 23 2.83 -3.54 -7.56
C ALA A 23 2.06 -3.65 -6.24
N LYS A 24 2.77 -3.78 -5.13
CA LYS A 24 2.19 -3.93 -3.80
C LYS A 24 2.17 -2.59 -3.06
N ILE A 25 1.09 -2.32 -2.33
CA ILE A 25 0.96 -1.15 -1.46
C ILE A 25 0.40 -1.58 -0.10
N PHE A 26 1.00 -1.06 0.98
CA PHE A 26 0.75 -1.54 2.34
C PHE A 26 0.02 -0.49 3.16
N PHE A 27 -0.96 -0.93 3.95
CA PHE A 27 -1.69 -0.08 4.90
C PHE A 27 -1.92 -0.81 6.22
N GLY A 28 -1.85 -0.07 7.32
CA GLY A 28 -2.67 -0.43 8.49
C GLY A 28 -4.14 -0.29 8.10
N TYR A 29 -4.92 -1.36 8.22
CA TYR A 29 -6.33 -1.36 7.86
C TYR A 29 -7.16 -0.41 8.72
N VAL A 30 -7.89 0.49 8.06
CA VAL A 30 -8.81 1.45 8.66
C VAL A 30 -10.05 1.51 7.78
N SER A 31 -11.20 1.13 8.32
CA SER A 31 -12.44 0.89 7.55
C SER A 31 -12.98 2.13 6.85
N GLN A 32 -12.71 3.32 7.38
CA GLN A 32 -13.13 4.59 6.79
C GLN A 32 -12.50 4.85 5.41
N TYR A 33 -11.39 4.17 5.07
CA TYR A 33 -10.70 4.34 3.78
C TYR A 33 -11.02 3.25 2.75
N GLU A 34 -12.09 2.48 2.93
CA GLU A 34 -12.43 1.36 2.05
C GLU A 34 -12.58 1.79 0.57
N THR A 35 -13.12 2.99 0.32
CA THR A 35 -13.22 3.56 -1.04
C THR A 35 -11.85 3.74 -1.68
N LEU A 36 -10.86 4.23 -0.92
CA LEU A 36 -9.49 4.39 -1.40
C LEU A 36 -8.88 3.02 -1.74
N TYR A 37 -9.05 2.02 -0.88
CA TYR A 37 -8.52 0.67 -1.14
C TYR A 37 -9.10 0.07 -2.42
N LYS A 38 -10.41 0.23 -2.64
CA LYS A 38 -11.08 -0.20 -3.88
C LYS A 38 -10.52 0.52 -5.11
N GLN A 39 -10.31 1.84 -5.03
CA GLN A 39 -9.70 2.61 -6.12
C GLN A 39 -8.29 2.12 -6.44
N LEU A 40 -7.45 1.84 -5.44
CA LEU A 40 -6.09 1.34 -5.65
C LEU A 40 -6.08 -0.02 -6.34
N ARG A 41 -6.94 -0.95 -5.89
CA ARG A 41 -7.10 -2.25 -6.55
C ARG A 41 -7.54 -2.09 -8.00
N SER A 42 -8.47 -1.17 -8.29
CA SER A 42 -8.91 -0.90 -9.67
C SER A 42 -7.82 -0.32 -10.57
N HIS A 43 -6.79 0.32 -9.99
CA HIS A 43 -5.62 0.80 -10.73
C HIS A 43 -4.57 -0.29 -10.99
N GLY A 44 -4.70 -1.47 -10.36
CA GLY A 44 -3.78 -2.59 -10.52
C GLY A 44 -2.83 -2.81 -9.33
N TYR A 45 -2.98 -2.07 -8.23
CA TYR A 45 -2.22 -2.34 -7.02
C TYR A 45 -2.76 -3.56 -6.26
N GLU A 46 -1.85 -4.39 -5.78
CA GLU A 46 -2.12 -5.37 -4.73
C GLU A 46 -2.08 -4.65 -3.37
N VAL A 47 -3.24 -4.50 -2.74
CA VAL A 47 -3.38 -3.80 -1.46
C VAL A 47 -3.23 -4.80 -0.32
N ILE A 48 -2.15 -4.65 0.44
CA ILE A 48 -1.79 -5.52 1.57
C ILE A 48 -2.11 -4.81 2.88
N PHE A 49 -2.77 -5.52 3.79
CA PHE A 49 -3.19 -4.97 5.07
C PHE A 49 -2.44 -5.58 6.24
N LYS A 50 -2.09 -4.72 7.18
CA LYS A 50 -1.76 -5.06 8.56
C LYS A 50 -2.94 -4.71 9.46
N GLU A 51 -3.24 -5.55 10.44
CA GLU A 51 -4.20 -5.19 11.49
C GLU A 51 -3.74 -3.93 12.23
N THR A 52 -4.69 -3.05 12.56
CA THR A 52 -4.41 -1.84 13.32
C THR A 52 -4.83 -1.99 14.77
N MET A 53 -4.13 -1.28 15.65
CA MET A 53 -4.47 -1.18 17.06
C MET A 53 -4.82 0.27 17.39
N VAL A 54 -5.98 0.47 18.01
CA VAL A 54 -6.33 1.77 18.58
C VAL A 54 -5.67 1.88 19.95
N LEU A 55 -4.86 2.91 20.14
CA LEU A 55 -4.18 3.21 21.39
C LEU A 55 -5.14 3.91 22.37
N PRO A 56 -4.85 3.92 23.69
CA PRO A 56 -5.71 4.57 24.68
C PRO A 56 -5.96 6.07 24.45
N ASN A 57 -5.06 6.74 23.73
CA ASN A 57 -5.19 8.14 23.35
C ASN A 57 -6.02 8.36 22.07
N GLY A 58 -6.54 7.30 21.45
CA GLY A 58 -7.32 7.34 20.22
C GLY A 58 -6.50 7.23 18.93
N ASP A 59 -5.17 7.22 19.01
CA ASP A 59 -4.31 7.07 17.83
C ASP A 59 -4.39 5.65 17.26
N ILE A 60 -4.33 5.54 15.94
CA ILE A 60 -4.31 4.26 15.25
C ILE A 60 -2.87 3.87 14.95
N LYS A 61 -2.38 2.81 15.61
CA LYS A 61 -1.08 2.19 15.31
C LYS A 61 -1.25 1.22 14.14
N GLY A 62 -0.73 1.62 12.98
CA GLY A 62 -0.80 0.86 11.73
C GLY A 62 0.47 0.95 10.88
N ASN A 63 1.63 1.13 11.52
CA ASN A 63 2.93 1.12 10.87
C ASN A 63 3.16 -0.22 10.13
N VAL A 64 3.73 -0.16 8.93
CA VAL A 64 3.93 -1.31 8.04
C VAL A 64 5.39 -1.51 7.64
N ASP A 65 6.35 -0.86 8.31
CA ASP A 65 7.76 -0.86 7.88
C ASP A 65 8.37 -2.27 7.89
N ILE A 66 8.05 -3.05 8.93
CA ILE A 66 8.50 -4.45 9.06
C ILE A 66 7.81 -5.32 8.01
N ASP A 67 6.51 -5.11 7.77
CA ASP A 67 5.72 -5.89 6.82
C ASP A 67 6.24 -5.69 5.39
N ILE A 68 6.62 -4.46 5.03
CA ILE A 68 7.29 -4.14 3.76
C ILE A 68 8.64 -4.86 3.68
N ALA A 69 9.46 -4.76 4.72
CA ALA A 69 10.79 -5.39 4.73
C ALA A 69 10.69 -6.91 4.57
N ILE A 70 9.79 -7.56 5.30
CA ILE A 70 9.57 -9.01 5.23
C ILE A 70 9.04 -9.39 3.84
N GLN A 71 8.02 -8.69 3.33
CA GLN A 71 7.48 -9.03 2.01
C GLN A 71 8.51 -8.82 0.90
N GLY A 72 9.36 -7.80 1.00
CA GLY A 72 10.45 -7.58 0.05
C GLY A 72 11.47 -8.72 0.03
N VAL A 73 11.75 -9.33 1.19
CA VAL A 73 12.60 -10.53 1.26
C VAL A 73 11.88 -11.74 0.67
N LEU A 74 10.60 -11.96 1.00
CA LEU A 74 9.82 -13.08 0.48
C LEU A 74 9.69 -13.03 -1.05
N ASP A 75 9.41 -11.86 -1.62
CA ASP A 75 9.25 -11.66 -3.06
C ASP A 75 10.53 -11.88 -3.88
N VAL A 76 11.70 -11.90 -3.23
CA VAL A 76 12.99 -12.20 -3.88
C VAL A 76 13.29 -13.70 -3.87
N VAL A 77 12.73 -14.43 -2.89
CA VAL A 77 12.99 -15.86 -2.71
C VAL A 77 11.98 -16.73 -3.47
N GLU A 78 10.78 -16.21 -3.74
CA GLU A 78 9.77 -16.79 -4.65
C GLU A 78 10.13 -16.60 -6.13
#